data_AF-A0A2Z6AAR7-F1
#
_entry.id   AF-A0A2Z6AAR7-F1
#
_cell.length_a   1.000
_cell.length_b   1.000
_cell.length_c   1.000
_cell.angle_alpha   90.00
_cell.angle_beta   90.00
_cell.angle_gamma   90.00
#
_symmetry.space_group_name_H-M   'P 1'
#
loop_
_entity.id
_entity.type
_entity.pdbx_description
1 polymer ?
#
loop_
_entity_poly.entity_id
_entity_poly.type
_entity_poly.pdbx_seq_one_letter_code
_entity_poly.pdbx_strand_id
1 'polypeptide(L)'
;MKSTVIALATLTAAFAALPAQAAQPVTGRWATVDGKAIVQIAPCGKHLCGKIEKIVKPTPGRPQTDIKNPDPALRSKPLVGLALLSGFEDDGDLWKGTIYDPESGKSYTSKVSRNANGTLKVQGCIAFFCKTQTWTAVR
;
A
#
# COMPACT_ATOMS: atom_id res chain seq x y z
N MET A 1 51.62 -49.87 -27.83
CA MET A 1 50.15 -49.92 -28.07
C MET A 1 49.54 -48.71 -27.38
N LYS A 2 48.68 -47.99 -28.09
CA LYS A 2 48.36 -46.57 -27.86
C LYS A 2 47.28 -46.39 -26.78
N SER A 3 47.58 -45.61 -25.76
CA SER A 3 46.63 -45.15 -24.75
C SER A 3 45.81 -43.99 -25.29
N THR A 4 44.48 -44.10 -25.25
CA THR A 4 43.58 -42.95 -25.46
C THR A 4 42.52 -42.98 -24.37
N VAL A 5 42.67 -42.11 -23.37
CA VAL A 5 41.64 -41.84 -22.36
C VAL A 5 40.87 -40.61 -22.85
N ILE A 6 39.60 -40.79 -23.19
CA ILE A 6 38.70 -39.70 -23.58
C ILE A 6 38.10 -39.14 -22.30
N ALA A 7 38.56 -37.95 -21.88
CA ALA A 7 37.99 -37.20 -20.77
C ALA A 7 36.73 -36.47 -21.26
N LEU A 8 35.56 -36.88 -20.77
CA LEU A 8 34.27 -36.25 -21.05
C LEU A 8 34.10 -35.05 -20.10
N ALA A 9 34.31 -33.83 -20.60
CA ALA A 9 34.13 -32.60 -19.83
C ALA A 9 32.63 -32.29 -19.67
N THR A 10 32.10 -32.49 -18.46
CA THR A 10 30.75 -32.09 -18.07
C THR A 10 30.68 -30.58 -17.87
N LEU A 11 30.12 -29.87 -18.85
CA LEU A 11 29.87 -28.43 -18.79
C LEU A 11 28.72 -28.14 -17.81
N THR A 12 29.03 -27.80 -16.57
CA THR A 12 28.04 -27.40 -15.55
C THR A 12 27.65 -25.94 -15.78
N ALA A 13 26.47 -25.72 -16.38
CA ALA A 13 25.90 -24.38 -16.51
C ALA A 13 25.46 -23.87 -15.13
N ALA A 14 26.23 -22.96 -14.54
CA ALA A 14 25.84 -22.25 -13.32
C ALA A 14 24.72 -21.25 -13.65
N PHE A 15 23.47 -21.63 -13.36
CA PHE A 15 22.36 -20.67 -13.32
C PHE A 15 22.59 -19.70 -12.16
N ALA A 16 23.06 -18.49 -12.46
CA ALA A 16 23.03 -17.40 -11.51
C ALA A 16 21.57 -17.01 -11.27
N ALA A 17 21.01 -17.36 -10.11
CA ALA A 17 19.73 -16.86 -9.68
C ALA A 17 19.84 -15.34 -9.51
N LEU A 18 19.19 -14.58 -10.40
CA LEU A 18 19.05 -13.14 -10.23
C LEU A 18 18.22 -12.90 -8.96
N PRO A 19 18.61 -11.93 -8.10
CA PRO A 19 17.79 -11.58 -6.95
C PRO A 19 16.43 -11.10 -7.46
N ALA A 20 15.36 -11.74 -6.98
CA ALA A 20 14.02 -11.18 -7.16
C ALA A 20 14.00 -9.84 -6.43
N GLN A 21 13.85 -8.74 -7.17
CA GLN A 21 13.60 -7.43 -6.58
C GLN A 21 12.24 -7.50 -5.89
N ALA A 22 12.22 -7.76 -4.58
CA ALA A 22 11.02 -7.60 -3.79
C ALA A 22 10.59 -6.12 -3.85
N ALA A 23 9.30 -5.85 -4.10
CA ALA A 23 8.78 -4.51 -3.95
C ALA A 23 9.19 -3.94 -2.60
N GLN A 24 9.70 -2.70 -2.61
CA GLN A 24 10.06 -2.02 -1.38
C GLN A 24 8.83 -1.97 -0.45
N PRO A 25 8.97 -2.35 0.83
CA PRO A 25 7.83 -2.51 1.71
C PRO A 25 7.07 -1.20 1.86
N VAL A 26 5.74 -1.26 1.72
CA VAL A 26 4.83 -0.11 1.87
C VAL A 26 4.36 0.07 3.32
N THR A 27 4.74 -0.85 4.21
CA THR A 27 4.48 -0.75 5.66
C THR A 27 5.20 0.45 6.26
N GLY A 28 4.57 1.10 7.24
CA GLY A 28 5.12 2.27 7.91
C GLY A 28 4.09 3.35 8.16
N ARG A 29 4.57 4.52 8.59
CA ARG A 29 3.75 5.70 8.88
C ARG A 29 3.86 6.68 7.73
N TRP A 30 2.72 7.13 7.24
CA TRP A 30 2.65 7.93 6.03
C TRP A 30 1.75 9.14 6.25
N ALA A 31 2.28 10.33 5.97
CA ALA A 31 1.47 11.53 5.88
C ALA A 31 0.72 11.51 4.54
N THR A 32 -0.60 11.67 4.59
CA THR A 32 -1.44 11.79 3.39
C THR A 32 -1.11 13.07 2.63
N VAL A 33 -1.70 13.25 1.44
CA VAL A 33 -1.57 14.50 0.68
C VAL A 33 -1.80 15.74 1.57
N ASP A 34 -0.98 16.77 1.37
CA ASP A 34 -0.91 18.01 2.15
C ASP A 34 -0.69 17.83 3.66
N GLY A 35 -0.31 16.63 4.11
CA GLY A 35 -0.12 16.31 5.52
C GLY A 35 -1.40 16.39 6.33
N LYS A 36 -2.56 16.05 5.75
CA LYS A 36 -3.87 16.10 6.44
C LYS A 36 -3.97 15.09 7.59
N ALA A 37 -3.46 13.88 7.40
CA ALA A 37 -3.49 12.81 8.38
C ALA A 37 -2.22 11.95 8.32
N ILE A 38 -1.96 11.20 9.39
CA ILE A 38 -0.95 10.14 9.42
C ILE A 38 -1.70 8.80 9.39
N VAL A 39 -1.32 7.96 8.45
CA VAL A 39 -1.84 6.60 8.26
C VAL A 39 -0.73 5.60 8.58
N GLN A 40 -1.01 4.67 9.48
CA GLN A 40 -0.13 3.53 9.74
C GLN A 40 -0.55 2.37 8.84
N ILE A 41 0.36 1.91 8.00
CA ILE A 41 0.22 0.70 7.18
C ILE A 41 0.96 -0.44 7.86
N ALA A 42 0.27 -1.54 8.14
CA ALA A 42 0.82 -2.71 8.82
C ALA A 42 0.09 -4.01 8.42
N PRO A 43 0.69 -5.19 8.66
CA PRO A 43 -0.01 -6.47 8.49
C PRO A 43 -1.29 -6.57 9.33
N CYS A 44 -2.33 -7.14 8.73
CA CYS A 44 -3.62 -7.44 9.34
C CYS A 44 -4.03 -8.87 8.93
N GLY A 45 -3.39 -9.88 9.53
CA GLY A 45 -3.49 -11.26 9.07
C GLY A 45 -2.63 -11.47 7.82
N LYS A 46 -3.23 -11.96 6.73
CA LYS A 46 -2.52 -12.23 5.45
C LYS A 46 -2.41 -11.01 4.53
N HIS A 47 -3.07 -9.91 4.86
CA HIS A 47 -3.09 -8.69 4.05
C HIS A 47 -2.34 -7.55 4.76
N LEU A 48 -2.08 -6.47 4.03
CA LEU A 48 -1.81 -5.17 4.62
C LEU A 48 -3.10 -4.37 4.81
N CYS A 49 -3.13 -3.60 5.89
CA CYS A 49 -4.18 -2.63 6.19
C CYS A 49 -3.56 -1.30 6.59
N GLY A 50 -4.34 -0.23 6.45
CA GLY A 50 -3.96 1.13 6.79
C GLY A 50 -5.00 1.75 7.71
N LYS A 51 -4.60 2.21 8.89
CA LYS A 51 -5.48 2.90 9.83
C LYS A 51 -5.07 4.35 9.99
N ILE A 52 -6.04 5.25 10.14
CA ILE A 52 -5.77 6.64 10.52
C ILE A 52 -5.20 6.63 11.94
N GLU A 53 -3.92 6.92 12.07
CA GLU A 53 -3.25 7.04 13.36
C GLU A 53 -3.51 8.41 13.98
N LYS A 54 -3.47 9.47 13.16
CA LYS A 54 -3.64 10.85 13.61
C LYS A 54 -4.28 11.73 12.54
N ILE A 55 -5.22 12.59 12.93
CA ILE A 55 -5.64 13.72 12.09
C ILE A 55 -4.74 14.91 12.43
N VAL A 56 -4.01 15.42 11.44
CA VAL A 56 -3.05 16.52 11.61
C VAL A 56 -3.69 17.86 11.28
N LYS A 57 -4.48 17.91 10.19
CA LYS A 57 -5.20 19.12 9.75
C LYS A 57 -6.71 18.81 9.70
N PRO A 58 -7.45 19.02 10.79
CA PRO A 58 -8.89 18.82 10.80
C PRO A 58 -9.60 19.79 9.86
N THR A 59 -10.69 19.35 9.24
CA THR A 59 -11.56 20.24 8.46
C THR A 59 -12.33 21.16 9.42
N PRO A 60 -12.23 22.50 9.29
CA PRO A 60 -12.96 23.42 10.15
C PRO A 60 -14.47 23.18 10.11
N GLY A 61 -15.12 23.22 11.28
CA GLY A 61 -16.57 23.00 11.41
C GLY A 61 -17.04 21.56 11.18
N ARG A 62 -16.12 20.60 10.97
CA ARG A 62 -16.46 19.18 10.77
C ARG A 62 -16.11 18.35 12.01
N PRO A 63 -17.05 17.54 12.54
CA PRO A 63 -16.71 16.55 13.56
C PRO A 63 -15.63 15.58 13.07
N GLN A 64 -14.76 15.13 13.98
CA GLN A 64 -13.77 14.09 13.69
C GLN A 64 -14.35 12.68 13.80
N THR A 65 -15.60 12.52 13.35
CA THR A 65 -16.29 11.24 13.21
C THR A 65 -16.66 11.02 11.76
N ASP A 66 -17.00 9.78 11.42
CA ASP A 66 -17.27 9.35 10.05
C ASP A 66 -18.66 9.77 9.53
N ILE A 67 -19.00 11.06 9.64
CA ILE A 67 -20.34 11.60 9.40
C ILE A 67 -20.91 11.31 8.00
N LYS A 68 -20.06 10.92 7.03
CA LYS A 68 -20.46 10.60 5.66
C LYS A 68 -20.55 9.10 5.39
N ASN A 69 -20.37 8.26 6.41
CA ASN A 69 -20.49 6.82 6.24
C ASN A 69 -21.88 6.46 5.66
N PRO A 70 -21.93 5.59 4.62
CA PRO A 70 -23.20 5.16 4.06
C PRO A 70 -24.07 4.43 5.09
N ASP A 71 -23.46 3.70 6.03
CA ASP A 71 -24.14 3.12 7.18
C ASP A 71 -24.30 4.20 8.28
N PRO A 72 -25.54 4.61 8.62
CA PRO A 72 -25.80 5.58 9.68
C PRO A 72 -25.24 5.16 11.05
N ALA A 73 -25.18 3.87 11.35
CA ALA A 73 -24.69 3.35 12.63
C ALA A 73 -23.18 3.59 12.82
N LEU A 74 -22.44 3.80 11.72
CA LEU A 74 -21.00 4.06 11.74
C LEU A 74 -20.67 5.56 11.79
N ARG A 75 -21.64 6.46 11.59
CA ARG A 75 -21.37 7.91 11.46
C ARG A 75 -20.85 8.58 12.74
N SER A 76 -21.11 7.98 13.89
CA SER A 76 -20.62 8.41 15.19
C SER A 76 -19.22 7.88 15.52
N LYS A 77 -18.67 6.96 14.71
CA LYS A 77 -17.35 6.38 14.95
C LYS A 77 -16.25 7.43 14.71
N PRO A 78 -15.23 7.50 15.59
CA PRO A 78 -14.08 8.39 15.37
C PRO A 78 -13.35 8.09 14.06
N LEU A 79 -12.81 9.14 13.43
CA LEU A 79 -11.93 8.99 12.27
C LEU A 79 -10.58 8.37 12.65
N VAL A 80 -10.06 8.67 13.84
CA VAL A 80 -8.85 7.99 14.35
C VAL A 80 -9.18 6.52 14.61
N GLY A 81 -8.31 5.63 14.14
CA GLY A 81 -8.49 4.17 14.18
C GLY A 81 -9.31 3.58 13.02
N LEU A 82 -9.96 4.42 12.21
CA LEU A 82 -10.70 4.02 11.03
C LEU A 82 -9.79 3.28 10.05
N ALA A 83 -10.25 2.13 9.54
CA ALA A 83 -9.57 1.38 8.50
C ALA A 83 -9.72 2.08 7.15
N LEU A 84 -8.70 2.85 6.77
CA LEU A 84 -8.64 3.59 5.51
C LEU A 84 -8.25 2.68 4.35
N LEU A 85 -7.29 1.77 4.56
CA LEU A 85 -6.83 0.79 3.57
C LEU A 85 -7.16 -0.62 4.08
N SER A 86 -7.77 -1.46 3.24
CA SER A 86 -8.19 -2.82 3.60
C SER A 86 -7.89 -3.83 2.50
N GLY A 87 -7.49 -5.04 2.90
CA GLY A 87 -7.33 -6.18 2.01
C GLY A 87 -6.22 -5.98 0.97
N PHE A 88 -5.12 -5.30 1.33
CA PHE A 88 -4.02 -5.12 0.39
C PHE A 88 -3.19 -6.39 0.26
N GLU A 89 -3.09 -6.88 -0.98
CA GLU A 89 -2.28 -8.03 -1.37
C GLU A 89 -1.13 -7.58 -2.27
N ASP A 90 0.00 -8.28 -2.15
CA ASP A 90 1.17 -8.06 -3.00
C ASP A 90 0.90 -8.61 -4.42
N ASP A 91 1.16 -7.78 -5.42
CA ASP A 91 1.03 -8.07 -6.86
C ASP A 91 2.38 -8.00 -7.57
N GLY A 92 3.50 -8.09 -6.83
CA GLY A 92 4.87 -8.06 -7.34
C GLY A 92 5.47 -6.66 -7.30
N ASP A 93 4.94 -5.73 -8.10
CA ASP A 93 5.46 -4.35 -8.19
C ASP A 93 4.64 -3.33 -7.37
N LEU A 94 3.45 -3.72 -6.94
CA LEU A 94 2.49 -2.88 -6.24
C LEU A 94 1.60 -3.72 -5.34
N TRP A 95 0.82 -3.05 -4.50
CA TRP A 95 -0.18 -3.68 -3.66
C TRP A 95 -1.59 -3.28 -4.11
N LYS A 96 -2.51 -4.24 -4.19
CA LYS A 96 -3.91 -4.01 -4.60
C LYS A 96 -4.84 -4.25 -3.43
N GLY A 97 -5.82 -3.37 -3.24
CA GLY A 97 -6.82 -3.51 -2.19
C GLY A 97 -7.94 -2.49 -2.35
N THR A 98 -8.55 -2.09 -1.24
CA THR A 98 -9.60 -1.07 -1.20
C THR A 98 -9.20 0.09 -0.29
N ILE A 99 -9.44 1.32 -0.76
CA ILE A 99 -9.34 2.54 0.06
C ILE A 99 -10.73 3.11 0.32
N TYR A 100 -11.03 3.38 1.59
CA TYR A 100 -12.21 4.15 1.99
C TYR A 100 -11.85 5.62 2.12
N ASP A 101 -12.71 6.52 1.65
CA ASP A 101 -12.55 7.97 1.82
C ASP A 101 -13.65 8.53 2.73
N PRO A 102 -13.34 8.86 3.99
CA PRO A 102 -14.32 9.46 4.89
C PRO A 102 -14.73 10.89 4.47
N GLU A 103 -14.00 11.58 3.59
CA GLU A 103 -14.42 12.88 3.05
C GLU A 103 -15.58 12.76 2.04
N SER A 104 -15.75 11.60 1.38
CA SER A 104 -16.83 11.34 0.44
C SER A 104 -17.80 10.24 0.87
N GLY A 105 -17.43 9.40 1.85
CA GLY A 105 -18.22 8.24 2.27
C GLY A 105 -18.11 7.05 1.31
N LYS A 106 -17.14 7.04 0.40
CA LYS A 106 -17.04 6.05 -0.69
C LYS A 106 -15.80 5.19 -0.56
N SER A 107 -15.89 3.97 -1.08
CA SER A 107 -14.77 3.05 -1.22
C SER A 107 -14.35 2.91 -2.68
N TYR A 108 -13.06 2.71 -2.90
CA TYR A 108 -12.43 2.67 -4.22
C TYR A 108 -11.49 1.48 -4.33
N THR A 109 -11.45 0.84 -5.49
CA THR A 109 -10.34 -0.07 -5.81
C THR A 109 -9.05 0.73 -5.79
N SER A 110 -8.02 0.21 -5.13
CA SER A 110 -6.80 0.95 -4.88
C SER A 110 -5.55 0.18 -5.22
N LYS A 111 -4.54 0.94 -5.68
CA LYS A 111 -3.18 0.47 -5.90
C LYS A 111 -2.22 1.35 -5.10
N VAL A 112 -1.29 0.72 -4.40
CA VAL A 112 -0.23 1.40 -3.65
C VAL A 112 1.12 0.90 -4.14
N SER A 113 2.00 1.81 -4.54
CA SER A 113 3.38 1.48 -4.89
C SER A 113 4.35 2.50 -4.30
N ARG A 114 5.62 2.14 -4.22
CA ARG A 114 6.67 3.03 -3.70
C ARG A 114 7.42 3.69 -4.86
N ASN A 115 7.53 5.02 -4.81
CA ASN A 115 8.32 5.79 -5.76
C ASN A 115 9.82 5.69 -5.42
N ALA A 116 10.69 6.00 -6.40
CA ALA A 116 12.14 5.97 -6.22
C ALA A 116 12.66 6.88 -5.08
N ASN A 117 11.98 7.99 -4.83
CA ASN A 117 12.30 8.91 -3.73
C ASN A 117 11.79 8.43 -2.35
N GLY A 118 11.24 7.22 -2.28
CA GLY A 118 10.74 6.61 -1.05
C GLY A 118 9.32 7.00 -0.63
N THR A 119 8.65 7.90 -1.36
CA THR A 119 7.22 8.23 -1.14
C THR A 119 6.30 7.12 -1.63
N LEU A 120 5.05 7.07 -1.16
CA LEU A 120 4.04 6.19 -1.73
C LEU A 120 3.23 6.91 -2.80
N LYS A 121 2.95 6.21 -3.89
CA LYS A 121 1.90 6.54 -4.85
C LYS A 121 0.65 5.75 -4.47
N VAL A 122 -0.38 6.44 -4.01
CA VAL A 122 -1.67 5.84 -3.60
C VAL A 122 -2.73 6.24 -4.61
N GLN A 123 -3.25 5.29 -5.36
CA GLN A 123 -4.27 5.52 -6.39
C GLN A 123 -5.59 4.88 -5.98
N GLY A 124 -6.70 5.59 -6.13
CA GLY A 124 -8.06 5.06 -5.98
C GLY A 124 -8.86 5.27 -7.26
N CYS A 125 -9.62 4.27 -7.69
CA CYS A 125 -10.38 4.27 -8.94
C CYS A 125 -11.85 3.87 -8.75
N ILE A 126 -12.75 4.49 -9.53
CA ILE A 126 -14.10 3.99 -9.81
C ILE A 126 -14.20 3.77 -11.32
N ALA A 127 -14.43 2.52 -11.73
CA ALA A 127 -14.38 2.13 -13.14
C ALA A 127 -13.07 2.65 -13.80
N PHE A 128 -13.16 3.54 -14.77
CA PHE A 128 -12.03 4.11 -15.51
C PHE A 128 -11.54 5.47 -14.96
N PHE A 129 -12.19 6.04 -13.95
CA PHE A 129 -11.77 7.29 -13.32
C PHE A 129 -10.89 7.01 -12.11
N CYS A 130 -9.65 7.49 -12.15
CA CYS A 130 -8.68 7.32 -11.06
C CYS A 130 -8.18 8.66 -10.54
N LYS A 131 -7.96 8.73 -9.22
CA LYS A 131 -7.23 9.82 -8.56
C LYS A 131 -6.00 9.25 -7.87
N THR A 132 -4.90 9.98 -7.94
CA THR A 132 -3.62 9.58 -7.35
C THR A 132 -3.18 10.62 -6.34
N GLN A 133 -2.69 10.16 -5.20
CA GLN A 133 -2.03 10.96 -4.18
C GLN A 133 -0.59 10.47 -3.98
N THR A 134 0.28 11.38 -3.58
CA THR A 134 1.62 11.06 -3.10
C THR A 134 1.64 11.22 -1.59
N TRP A 135 2.01 10.15 -0.87
CA TRP A 135 2.13 10.16 0.59
C TRP A 135 3.61 10.14 0.99
N THR A 136 3.96 10.93 1.98
CA THR A 136 5.35 11.07 2.44
C THR A 136 5.58 10.28 3.73
N ALA A 137 6.75 9.67 3.86
CA ALA A 137 7.09 8.93 5.07
C ALA A 137 7.18 9.88 6.27
N VAL A 138 6.58 9.48 7.39
CA VAL A 138 6.78 10.14 8.68
C VAL A 138 7.97 9.47 9.35
N ARG A 139 8.98 10.27 9.72
CA ARG A 139 10.14 9.82 10.49
C ARG A 139 9.92 10.04 11.98
#